data_AF-A0A349PIQ9-F1
#
_entry.id   AF-A0A349PIQ9-F1
#
_cell.length_a   1.000
_cell.length_b   1.000
_cell.length_c   1.000
_cell.angle_alpha   90.00
_cell.angle_beta   90.00
_cell.angle_gamma   90.00
#
_symmetry.space_group_name_H-M   'P 1'
#
loop_
_entity.id
_entity.type
_entity.pdbx_description
1 polymer ?
#
loop_
_entity_poly.entity_id
_entity_poly.type
_entity_poly.pdbx_seq_one_letter_code
_entity_poly.pdbx_strand_id
1 'polypeptide(L)' 'LLIHASKDCIDYVITHELCHVKYKNHDKRFYKLMNFKYPKWEKIKEKLEMRLS' A
#
# COMPACT_ATOMS: atom_id res chain seq x y z
N LEU A 1 -11.78 2.95 10.75
CA LEU A 1 -12.47 3.12 9.45
C LEU A 1 -11.58 3.98 8.54
N LEU A 2 -11.24 3.51 7.33
CA LEU A 2 -10.35 4.19 6.37
C LEU A 2 -10.71 5.66 6.10
N ILE A 3 -11.98 6.01 6.31
CA ILE A 3 -12.55 7.35 6.23
C ILE A 3 -11.81 8.40 7.10
N HIS A 4 -11.13 7.98 8.18
CA HIS A 4 -10.33 8.85 9.03
C HIS A 4 -8.81 8.68 8.84
N ALA A 5 -8.38 7.84 7.90
CA ALA A 5 -6.98 7.66 7.56
C ALA A 5 -6.43 8.92 6.88
N SER A 6 -5.12 9.16 7.01
CA SER A 6 -4.48 10.23 6.25
C SER A 6 -4.58 9.95 4.75
N LYS A 7 -4.50 11.01 3.93
CA LYS A 7 -4.52 10.89 2.47
C LYS A 7 -3.49 9.87 1.97
N ASP A 8 -2.25 9.94 2.48
CA ASP A 8 -1.18 9.02 2.09
C ASP A 8 -1.55 7.55 2.35
N CYS A 9 -2.22 7.25 3.46
CA CYS A 9 -2.67 5.90 3.76
C CYS A 9 -3.76 5.42 2.79
N ILE A 10 -4.67 6.31 2.38
CA ILE A 10 -5.71 6.02 1.39
C ILE A 10 -5.06 5.75 0.03
N ASP A 11 -4.15 6.62 -0.41
CA ASP A 11 -3.42 6.48 -1.68
C ASP A 11 -2.58 5.19 -1.71
N TYR A 12 -1.98 4.82 -0.57
CA TYR A 12 -1.29 3.55 -0.39
C TYR A 12 -2.22 2.35 -0.61
N VAL A 13 -3.39 2.32 0.05
CA VAL A 13 -4.35 1.22 -0.08
C VAL A 13 -4.86 1.12 -1.52
N ILE A 14 -5.23 2.24 -2.15
CA ILE A 14 -5.67 2.23 -3.54
C ILE A 14 -4.57 1.66 -4.45
N THR A 15 -3.33 2.11 -4.28
CA THR A 15 -2.22 1.63 -5.10
C THR A 15 -1.93 0.14 -4.86
N HIS A 16 -2.06 -0.32 -3.61
CA HIS A 16 -1.93 -1.73 -3.23
C HIS A 16 -2.96 -2.61 -3.95
N GLU A 17 -4.23 -2.23 -3.89
CA GLU A 17 -5.32 -2.97 -4.55
C GLU A 17 -5.19 -2.94 -6.08
N LEU A 18 -4.73 -1.83 -6.67
CA LEU A 18 -4.45 -1.76 -8.10
C LEU A 18 -3.29 -2.70 -8.49
N CYS A 19 -2.28 -2.87 -7.64
CA CYS A 19 -1.21 -3.86 -7.89
C CYS A 19 -1.77 -5.29 -7.91
N HIS A 20 -2.81 -5.59 -7.13
CA HIS A 20 -3.49 -6.89 -7.13
C HIS A 20 -4.27 -7.23 -8.40
N VAL A 21 -4.53 -6.23 -9.26
CA VAL A 21 -5.06 -6.49 -10.60
C VAL A 21 -4.03 -7.29 -11.43
N LYS A 22 -2.73 -6.98 -11.29
CA LYS A 22 -1.64 -7.62 -12.05
C LYS A 22 -1.00 -8.81 -11.32
N TYR A 23 -0.81 -8.71 -10.01
CA TYR A 23 -0.15 -9.74 -9.20
C TYR A 23 -1.03 -10.08 -7.99
N LYS A 24 -1.66 -11.26 -8.01
CA LYS A 24 -2.60 -11.68 -6.96
C LYS A 24 -1.93 -11.89 -5.60
N ASN A 25 -0.68 -12.33 -5.59
CA ASN A 25 0.08 -12.61 -4.38
C ASN A 25 1.13 -11.53 -4.13
N HIS A 26 1.46 -11.26 -2.87
CA HIS A 26 2.56 -10.37 -2.47
C HIS A 26 3.93 -11.03 -2.68
N ASP A 27 4.25 -11.38 -3.92
CA ASP A 27 5.53 -11.96 -4.32
C ASP A 27 6.56 -10.87 -4.70
N LYS A 28 7.78 -11.28 -5.09
CA LYS A 28 8.84 -10.33 -5.50
C LYS A 28 8.41 -9.40 -6.65
N ARG A 29 7.53 -9.85 -7.56
CA ARG A 29 7.05 -9.05 -8.70
C ARG A 29 6.02 -8.03 -8.24
N PHE A 30 5.17 -8.38 -7.29
CA PHE A 30 4.29 -7.43 -6.60
C PHE A 30 5.10 -6.30 -5.97
N TYR A 31 6.08 -6.62 -5.12
CA TYR A 31 6.86 -5.59 -4.44
C TYR A 31 7.71 -4.75 -5.40
N LYS A 32 8.23 -5.35 -6.49
CA LYS A 32 8.91 -4.58 -7.55
C LYS A 32 7.96 -3.57 -8.20
N LEU A 33 6.71 -3.96 -8.47
CA LEU A 33 5.70 -3.04 -9.02
C LEU A 33 5.30 -1.97 -8.01
N MET A 34 5.09 -2.35 -6.74
CA MET A 34 4.75 -1.41 -5.68
C MET A 34 5.85 -0.36 -5.51
N ASN A 35 7.12 -0.77 -5.47
CA ASN A 35 8.28 0.14 -5.41
C ASN A 35 8.38 1.09 -6.61
N PHE A 36 7.96 0.63 -7.79
CA PHE A 36 7.92 1.47 -8.98
C PHE A 36 6.76 2.46 -8.98
N LYS A 37 5.57 2.04 -8.53
CA LYS A 37 4.34 2.86 -8.55
C LYS A 37 4.23 3.82 -7.39
N TYR A 38 4.69 3.42 -6.21
CA TYR A 38 4.63 4.22 -4.99
C TYR A 38 5.93 4.02 -4.18
N PRO A 39 7.02 4.72 -4.54
CA PRO A 39 8.29 4.60 -3.83
C PRO A 39 8.14 4.92 -2.34
N LYS A 40 8.82 4.16 -1.48
CA LYS A 40 8.81 4.33 0.00
C LYS A 40 7.44 4.05 0.65
N TRP A 41 6.58 3.26 0.00
CA TRP A 41 5.28 2.82 0.54
C TRP A 41 5.41 2.12 1.90
N GLU A 42 6.56 1.51 2.19
CA GLU A 42 6.82 0.79 3.45
C GLU A 42 6.58 1.69 4.67
N LYS A 43 7.03 2.95 4.61
CA LYS A 43 6.81 3.93 5.70
C LYS A 43 5.34 4.28 5.89
N ILE A 44 4.55 4.25 4.82
CA ILE A 44 3.12 4.53 4.88
C ILE A 44 2.37 3.30 5.40
N LYS A 45 2.79 2.09 5.01
CA LYS A 45 2.29 0.84 5.57
C LYS A 45 2.50 0.77 7.08
N GLU A 46 3.70 1.07 7.57
CA GLU A 46 3.99 1.10 9.02
C GLU A 46 3.07 2.09 9.77
N LYS A 47 2.89 3.30 9.22
CA LYS A 47 1.95 4.29 9.79
C LYS A 47 0.51 3.80 9.82
N LEU A 48 0.07 3.10 8.78
CA LEU A 48 -1.27 2.53 8.70
C LEU A 48 -1.45 1.41 9.73
N GLU A 49 -0.45 0.53 9.90
CA GLU A 49 -0.47 -0.57 10.86
C GLU A 49 -0.51 -0.06 12.32
N MET A 50 0.26 0.97 12.66
CA MET A 50 0.21 1.61 13.99
C MET A 50 -1.13 2.26 14.34
N ARG A 51 -1.96 2.60 13.34
CA ARG A 51 -3.31 3.14 13.58
C ARG A 51 -4.37 2.05 13.76
N LEU A 52 -4.05 0.81 13.40
CA LEU A 52 -4.96 -0.33 13.47
C LEU A 52 -4.71 -1.22 14.70
N SER A 53 -3.58 -1.01 15.40
CA SER A 53 -3.31 -1.52 16.75
C SER A 53 -4.01 -0.69 17.81
#